data_AF-A0AAC8QRV4-F1
#
_entry.id   AF-A0AAC8QRV4-F1
#
_cell.length_a   1.000
_cell.length_b   1.000
_cell.length_c   1.000
_cell.angle_alpha   90.00
_cell.angle_beta   90.00
_cell.angle_gamma   90.00
#
_symmetry.space_group_name_H-M   'P 1'
#
loop_
_entity.id
_entity.type
_entity.pdbx_description
1 polymer ?
#
loop_
_entity_poly.entity_id
_entity_poly.type
_entity_poly.pdbx_seq_one_letter_code
_entity_poly.pdbx_strand_id
1 'polypeptide(L)' 'MKRQDLNAVKNFDFLARSFARMYAMGQPVNIDAVTGNMTEEQKQWFQEHYNHYCKQAQRARVKELQ' A
#
# COMPACT_ATOMS: atom_id res chain seq x y z
N MET A 1 19.15 -16.70 -7.11
CA MET A 1 18.40 -15.44 -6.90
C MET A 1 16.93 -15.74 -6.68
N LYS A 2 16.39 -15.83 -5.44
CA LYS A 2 14.93 -16.01 -5.20
C LYS A 2 14.41 -15.65 -3.79
N ARG A 3 15.21 -15.06 -2.89
CA ARG A 3 14.74 -14.67 -1.54
C ARG A 3 14.46 -13.18 -1.40
N GLN A 4 15.18 -12.34 -2.14
CA GLN A 4 14.99 -10.89 -2.14
C GLN A 4 13.61 -10.51 -2.70
N ASP A 5 13.14 -11.23 -3.72
CA ASP A 5 11.82 -11.03 -4.33
C ASP A 5 10.66 -11.28 -3.35
N LEU A 6 10.70 -12.41 -2.61
CA LEU A 6 9.67 -12.76 -1.63
C LEU A 6 9.64 -11.79 -0.44
N ASN A 7 10.80 -11.32 0.01
CA ASN A 7 10.87 -10.31 1.06
C ASN A 7 10.41 -8.93 0.57
N ALA A 8 10.75 -8.57 -0.67
CA ALA A 8 10.29 -7.34 -1.29
C ALA A 8 8.76 -7.33 -1.43
N VAL A 9 8.16 -8.41 -1.94
CA VAL A 9 6.69 -8.54 -2.08
C VAL A 9 5.98 -8.42 -0.73
N LYS A 10 6.48 -9.07 0.33
CA LYS A 10 5.90 -8.92 1.69
C LYS A 10 6.06 -7.49 2.23
N ASN A 11 7.21 -6.86 1.98
CA ASN A 11 7.45 -5.50 2.41
C ASN A 11 6.55 -4.51 1.65
N PHE A 12 6.29 -4.75 0.36
CA PHE A 12 5.39 -3.95 -0.46
C PHE A 12 3.92 -4.08 -0.04
N ASP A 13 3.45 -5.28 0.32
CA ASP A 13 2.08 -5.44 0.85
C ASP A 13 1.90 -4.70 2.19
N PHE A 14 2.90 -4.79 3.07
CA PHE A 14 2.91 -4.05 4.33
C PHE A 14 2.92 -2.52 4.11
N LEU A 15 3.72 -2.04 3.15
CA LEU A 15 3.74 -0.64 2.75
C LEU A 15 2.40 -0.23 2.17
N ALA A 16 1.82 -0.99 1.23
CA ALA A 16 0.54 -0.67 0.60
C ALA A 16 -0.58 -0.51 1.64
N ARG A 17 -0.66 -1.42 2.62
CA ARG A 17 -1.63 -1.33 3.74
C ARG A 17 -1.39 -0.12 4.63
N SER A 18 -0.15 0.10 5.05
CA SER A 18 0.20 1.21 5.95
C SER A 18 -0.02 2.56 5.29
N PHE A 19 0.37 2.68 4.02
CA PHE A 19 0.22 3.86 3.18
C PHE A 19 -1.27 4.16 2.93
N ALA A 20 -2.08 3.14 2.62
CA ALA A 20 -3.52 3.31 2.46
C ALA A 20 -4.19 3.77 3.76
N ARG A 21 -3.76 3.25 4.92
CA ARG A 21 -4.26 3.68 6.23
C ARG A 21 -3.86 5.12 6.54
N MET A 22 -2.61 5.49 6.30
CA MET A 22 -2.11 6.86 6.48
C MET A 22 -2.87 7.86 5.57
N TYR A 23 -3.08 7.50 4.30
CA TYR A 23 -3.86 8.33 3.37
C TYR A 23 -5.31 8.49 3.83
N ALA A 24 -5.95 7.42 4.31
CA ALA A 24 -7.29 7.48 4.89
C ALA A 24 -7.36 8.30 6.19
N MET A 25 -6.23 8.44 6.91
CA MET A 25 -6.08 9.31 8.07
C MET A 25 -5.76 10.78 7.72
N GLY A 26 -5.60 11.10 6.43
CA GLY A 26 -5.21 12.44 5.99
C GLY A 26 -3.71 12.76 6.16
N GLN A 27 -2.88 11.74 6.41
CA GLN A 27 -1.43 11.91 6.39
C GLN A 27 -0.94 11.97 4.94
N PRO A 28 0.00 12.87 4.62
CA PRO A 28 0.61 12.91 3.30
C PRO A 28 1.47 11.66 3.11
N VAL A 29 1.16 10.90 2.07
CA VAL A 29 1.83 9.65 1.77
C VAL A 29 2.57 9.76 0.44
N ASN A 30 3.87 9.50 0.46
CA ASN A 30 4.70 9.63 -0.73
C ASN A 30 4.75 8.32 -1.52
N ILE A 31 3.73 8.10 -2.36
CA ILE A 31 3.61 6.92 -3.22
C ILE A 31 4.77 6.86 -4.24
N ASP A 32 5.31 8.00 -4.64
CA ASP A 32 6.37 8.10 -5.64
C ASP A 32 7.68 7.48 -5.15
N ALA A 33 8.03 7.65 -3.86
CA ALA A 33 9.21 7.04 -3.26
C ALA A 33 9.16 5.50 -3.26
N VAL A 34 7.96 4.93 -3.09
CA VAL A 34 7.73 3.48 -3.10
C VAL A 34 7.71 2.94 -4.54
N THR A 35 7.01 3.65 -5.43
CA THR A 35 6.84 3.24 -6.82
C THR A 35 8.05 3.56 -7.71
N GLY A 36 8.97 4.42 -7.27
CA GLY A 36 10.24 4.71 -7.96
C GLY A 36 11.22 3.53 -7.97
N ASN A 37 11.06 2.57 -7.04
CA ASN A 37 11.82 1.32 -7.01
C ASN A 37 11.09 0.14 -7.67
N MET A 38 9.89 0.36 -8.22
CA MET A 38 9.03 -0.68 -8.78
C MET A 38 9.12 -0.70 -10.30
N THR A 39 8.99 -1.90 -10.89
CA THR A 39 8.71 -2.07 -12.31
C THR A 39 7.27 -1.67 -12.64
N GLU A 40 6.97 -1.43 -13.91
CA GLU A 40 5.62 -1.02 -14.35
C GLU A 40 4.52 -2.00 -13.91
N GLU A 41 4.79 -3.30 -13.96
CA GLU A 41 3.87 -4.34 -13.49
C GLU A 41 3.58 -4.24 -11.98
N GLN A 42 4.63 -3.98 -11.18
CA GLN A 42 4.50 -3.79 -9.73
C GLN A 42 3.79 -2.48 -9.41
N LYS A 43 4.02 -1.42 -10.20
CA LYS A 43 3.31 -0.14 -10.11
C LYS A 43 1.81 -0.35 -10.31
N GLN A 44 1.43 -1.07 -11.36
CA GLN A 44 0.03 -1.34 -11.68
C GLN A 44 -0.63 -2.19 -10.58
N TRP A 45 0.05 -3.25 -10.12
CA TRP A 45 -0.42 -4.06 -9.00
C TRP A 45 -0.59 -3.24 -7.71
N PHE A 46 0.39 -2.38 -7.40
CA PHE A 46 0.37 -1.52 -6.22
C PHE A 46 -0.77 -0.51 -6.30
N GLN A 47 -1.02 0.09 -7.46
CA GLN A 47 -2.09 1.07 -7.63
C GLN A 47 -3.47 0.43 -7.41
N GLU A 48 -3.68 -0.77 -7.94
CA GLU A 48 -4.93 -1.53 -7.77
C GLU A 48 -5.13 -1.95 -6.31
N HIS A 49 -4.09 -2.52 -5.68
CA HIS A 49 -4.12 -2.93 -4.27
C HIS A 49 -4.25 -1.75 -3.31
N TYR A 50 -3.54 -0.65 -3.58
CA TYR A 50 -3.62 0.58 -2.79
C TYR A 50 -5.04 1.15 -2.80
N ASN A 51 -5.73 1.18 -3.94
CA ASN A 51 -7.12 1.61 -4.03
C ASN A 51 -8.06 0.70 -3.22
N HIS A 52 -7.82 -0.61 -3.28
CA HIS A 52 -8.54 -1.61 -2.49
C HIS A 52 -8.32 -1.42 -0.99
N TYR A 53 -7.06 -1.20 -0.58
CA TYR A 53 -6.69 -0.95 0.81
C TYR A 53 -7.19 0.40 1.31
N CYS A 54 -7.28 1.43 0.45
CA CYS A 54 -7.84 2.73 0.80
C CYS A 54 -9.34 2.60 1.12
N LYS A 55 -10.09 1.89 0.27
CA LYS A 55 -11.52 1.58 0.53
C LYS A 55 -11.69 0.75 1.80
N GLN A 56 -10.82 -0.24 2.04
CA GLN A 56 -10.84 -1.02 3.27
C GLN A 56 -10.47 -0.18 4.50
N ALA A 57 -9.44 0.65 4.44
CA ALA A 57 -9.01 1.50 5.55
C ALA A 57 -10.09 2.54 5.90
N GLN A 58 -10.76 3.09 4.89
CA GLN A 58 -11.90 3.97 5.10
C GLN A 58 -13.08 3.24 5.79
N ARG A 59 -13.38 1.99 5.40
CA ARG A 59 -14.41 1.16 6.05
C ARG A 59 -13.98 0.70 7.45
N ALA A 60 -12.72 0.36 7.65
CA ALA A 60 -12.16 -0.07 8.93
C ALA A 60 -12.17 1.09 9.93
N ARG A 61 -11.88 2.32 9.48
CA ARG A 61 -12.02 3.53 10.31
C ARG A 61 -13.44 3.70 10.84
N VAL A 62 -14.48 3.38 10.05
CA VAL A 62 -15.87 3.41 10.52
C VAL A 62 -16.11 2.35 11.61
N LYS A 63 -15.42 1.20 11.55
CA LYS A 63 -15.53 0.13 12.54
C LYS A 63 -14.70 0.35 13.81
N GLU A 64 -13.52 0.98 13.73
CA GLU A 64 -12.66 1.26 14.89
C GLU A 64 -13.16 2.44 15.75
N LEU A 65 -14.12 3.23 15.26
CA LEU A 65 -14.75 4.36 15.97
C LEU A 65 -16.13 4.02 16.57
N GLN A 66 -16.57 2.75 16.55
CA GLN A 66 -17.81 2.28 17.19
C GLN A 66 -17.55 1.52 18.49
#